data_AF-A0A3P6R021-F1
#
_entry.id   AF-A0A3P6R021-F1
#
_cell.length_a   1.000
_cell.length_b   1.000
_cell.length_c   1.000
_cell.angle_alpha   90.00
_cell.angle_beta   90.00
_cell.angle_gamma   90.00
#
_symmetry.space_group_name_H-M   'P 1'
#
loop_
_entity.id
_entity.type
_entity.pdbx_description
1 polymer ?
#
loop_
_entity_poly.entity_id
_entity_poly.type
_entity_poly.pdbx_seq_one_letter_code
_entity_poly.pdbx_strand_id
1 'polypeptide(L)'
;MLNDEHPICITSRAAVEDLSYLPCAFLESSRKKSCSVERTAAIETGRETLIEIDKDGKGLGLSIVGGSDTVLGTVVIHEVYPDGAAAHDGRLKPGDQVLEVIIKSSA
;
A
#
# COMPACT_ATOMS: atom_id res chain seq x y z
N MET A 1 -8.48 14.37 -26.76
CA MET A 1 -8.77 13.21 -25.91
C MET A 1 -7.90 13.37 -24.68
N LEU A 2 -8.42 14.02 -23.63
CA LEU A 2 -7.77 14.00 -22.32
C LEU A 2 -8.04 12.59 -21.79
N ASN A 3 -7.02 11.75 -21.74
CA ASN A 3 -7.11 10.50 -21.01
C ASN A 3 -7.09 10.92 -19.53
N ASP A 4 -8.27 11.11 -18.95
CA ASP A 4 -8.50 11.46 -17.54
C ASP A 4 -8.16 10.28 -16.63
N GLU A 5 -6.95 9.78 -16.76
CA GLU A 5 -6.43 8.64 -16.04
C GLU A 5 -5.67 9.11 -14.85
N HIS A 6 -6.40 9.14 -13.75
CA HIS A 6 -5.87 9.69 -12.53
C HIS A 6 -5.15 8.62 -11.73
N PRO A 7 -3.97 8.94 -11.17
CA PRO A 7 -3.26 8.01 -10.30
C PRO A 7 -4.08 7.71 -9.05
N ILE A 8 -3.98 6.48 -8.59
CA ILE A 8 -4.49 6.07 -7.28
C ILE A 8 -3.32 6.07 -6.32
N CYS A 9 -3.49 6.75 -5.19
CA CYS A 9 -2.51 6.73 -4.12
C CYS A 9 -2.93 5.68 -3.09
N ILE A 10 -2.05 4.72 -2.80
CA ILE A 10 -2.28 3.67 -1.82
C ILE A 10 -1.27 3.86 -0.69
N THR A 11 -1.77 4.03 0.53
CA THR A 11 -0.93 4.00 1.73
C THR A 11 -0.86 2.56 2.20
N SER A 12 0.32 1.96 2.08
CA SER A 12 0.54 0.56 2.44
C SER A 12 1.64 0.40 3.49
N ARG A 13 1.54 -0.65 4.29
CA ARG A 13 2.56 -1.08 5.25
C ARG A 13 2.98 -2.51 4.94
N ALA A 14 4.24 -2.69 4.58
CA ALA A 14 4.79 -4.02 4.31
C ALA A 14 4.74 -4.91 5.55
N ALA A 15 4.28 -6.14 5.35
CA ALA A 15 4.33 -7.17 6.38
C ALA A 15 5.78 -7.55 6.70
N VAL A 16 6.04 -7.87 7.97
CA VAL A 16 7.31 -8.45 8.40
C VAL A 16 7.38 -9.90 7.90
N GLU A 17 8.07 -10.17 6.80
CA GLU A 17 8.26 -11.55 6.30
C GLU A 17 9.30 -12.33 7.13
N ASP A 18 10.04 -11.68 8.03
CA ASP A 18 11.09 -12.31 8.80
C ASP A 18 10.74 -12.41 10.30
N LEU A 19 10.48 -13.63 10.76
CA LEU A 19 10.30 -14.01 12.16
C LEU A 19 11.54 -13.77 13.05
N SER A 20 12.66 -13.24 12.54
CA SER A 20 13.84 -12.88 13.34
C SER A 20 13.87 -11.45 13.88
N TYR A 21 12.93 -10.58 13.50
CA TYR A 21 12.84 -9.23 14.04
C TYR A 21 11.80 -9.13 15.18
N LEU A 22 12.08 -9.80 16.29
CA LEU A 22 11.66 -9.31 17.61
C LEU A 22 12.74 -8.31 18.09
N PRO A 23 12.61 -6.99 17.88
CA PRO A 23 13.31 -6.09 18.76
C PRO A 23 12.53 -6.11 20.08
N CYS A 24 13.25 -6.32 21.19
CA CYS A 24 12.80 -5.96 22.54
C CYS A 24 12.45 -4.46 22.71
N ALA A 25 12.17 -3.72 21.64
CA ALA A 25 11.86 -2.29 21.62
C ALA A 25 10.36 -2.03 21.37
N PHE A 26 9.47 -2.87 21.92
CA PHE A 26 8.12 -2.44 22.27
C PHE A 26 8.21 -1.53 23.50
N LEU A 27 8.88 -0.38 23.33
CA LEU A 27 8.81 0.72 24.28
C LEU A 27 8.50 1.96 23.46
N GLU A 28 7.25 2.39 23.64
CA GLU A 28 6.65 3.68 23.31
C GLU A 28 7.39 4.60 22.33
N SER A 29 6.63 5.18 21.40
CA SER A 29 6.15 6.54 21.63
C SER A 29 5.90 7.29 20.33
N SER A 30 4.91 8.17 20.43
CA SER A 30 4.82 9.43 19.70
C SER A 30 4.27 9.40 18.29
N ARG A 31 3.07 9.97 18.19
CA ARG A 31 2.65 10.80 17.04
C ARG A 31 3.86 11.46 16.39
N LYS A 32 4.27 10.97 15.24
CA LYS A 32 5.13 11.71 14.32
C LYS A 32 4.66 11.38 12.91
N LYS A 33 3.66 12.15 12.45
CA LYS A 33 3.52 12.47 11.03
C LYS A 33 4.87 13.05 10.61
N SER A 34 5.74 12.24 10.03
CA SER A 34 6.97 12.73 9.40
C SER A 34 6.81 12.53 7.92
N CYS A 35 6.45 13.65 7.29
CA CYS A 35 6.29 13.81 5.86
C CYS A 35 7.68 13.80 5.22
N SER A 36 8.10 12.65 4.71
CA SER A 36 9.13 12.54 3.68
C SER A 36 8.49 11.71 2.58
N VAL A 37 7.74 12.37 1.70
CA VAL A 37 7.12 11.71 0.55
C VAL A 37 8.23 11.33 -0.42
N GLU A 38 8.91 10.22 -0.17
CA GLU A 38 9.69 9.56 -1.21
C GLU A 38 8.69 8.90 -2.15
N ARG A 39 8.25 9.63 -3.19
CA ARG A 39 7.29 9.19 -4.22
C ARG A 39 7.73 7.94 -4.99
N THR A 40 8.89 7.36 -4.64
CA THR A 40 9.58 6.30 -5.37
C THR A 40 10.30 5.31 -4.45
N ALA A 41 10.15 5.39 -3.12
CA ALA A 41 10.84 4.48 -2.21
C ALA A 41 10.24 3.07 -2.23
N ALA A 42 11.10 2.08 -1.99
CA ALA A 42 10.68 0.72 -1.69
C ALA A 42 9.86 0.71 -0.39
N ILE A 43 8.85 -0.15 -0.29
CA ILE A 43 8.00 -0.23 0.90
C ILE A 43 8.86 -0.73 2.07
N GLU A 44 9.11 0.12 3.06
CA GLU A 44 9.86 -0.25 4.25
C GLU A 44 8.98 -1.04 5.22
N THR A 45 9.49 -2.21 5.65
CA THR A 45 8.81 -3.07 6.60
C THR A 45 8.47 -2.31 7.89
N GLY A 46 7.20 -2.37 8.31
CA GLY A 46 6.76 -1.74 9.54
C GLY A 46 6.53 -0.22 9.47
N ARG A 47 6.73 0.42 8.30
CA ARG A 47 6.41 1.85 8.08
C ARG A 47 5.32 2.02 7.02
N GLU A 48 4.55 3.09 7.16
CA GLU A 48 3.52 3.47 6.20
C GLU A 48 4.18 4.16 5.00
N THR A 49 3.94 3.64 3.80
CA THR A 49 4.50 4.16 2.55
C THR A 49 3.35 4.56 1.63
N LEU A 50 3.40 5.78 1.10
CA LEU A 50 2.45 6.26 0.11
C LEU A 50 2.97 5.96 -1.30
N ILE A 51 2.17 5.24 -2.07
CA ILE A 51 2.51 4.75 -3.40
C ILE A 51 1.51 5.32 -4.38
N GLU A 52 1.96 6.04 -5.40
CA GLU A 52 1.11 6.51 -6.49
C GLU A 52 1.21 5.52 -7.65
N ILE A 53 0.07 4.97 -8.07
CA ILE A 53 -0.04 4.00 -9.16
C ILE A 53 -0.89 4.61 -10.27
N ASP A 54 -0.29 4.77 -11.45
CA ASP A 54 -1.00 5.17 -12.66
C ASP A 54 -1.81 3.99 -13.21
N LYS A 55 -3.10 4.21 -13.41
CA LYS A 55 -4.01 3.14 -13.84
C LYS A 55 -3.84 2.76 -15.31
N ASP A 56 -3.35 3.68 -16.15
CA ASP A 56 -3.06 3.50 -17.59
C ASP A 56 -4.12 2.68 -18.37
N GLY A 57 -5.39 2.87 -18.03
CA GLY A 57 -6.57 2.42 -18.76
C GLY A 57 -7.15 1.18 -18.13
N LYS A 58 -6.49 0.68 -17.09
CA LYS A 58 -6.66 -0.63 -16.51
C LYS A 58 -7.21 -0.53 -15.09
N GLY A 59 -7.74 -1.65 -14.61
CA GLY A 59 -7.94 -1.84 -13.18
C GLY A 59 -6.60 -1.86 -12.44
N LEU A 60 -6.64 -1.58 -11.14
CA LEU A 60 -5.45 -1.74 -10.29
C LEU A 60 -4.88 -3.15 -10.33
N GLY A 61 -5.75 -4.16 -10.49
CA GLY A 61 -5.37 -5.57 -10.49
C GLY A 61 -4.88 -6.04 -9.13
N LEU A 62 -5.63 -5.72 -8.08
CA LEU A 62 -5.38 -6.17 -6.71
C LEU A 62 -6.58 -6.97 -6.21
N SER A 63 -6.28 -8.04 -5.48
CA SER A 63 -7.24 -8.76 -4.64
C SER A 63 -6.96 -8.43 -3.18
N ILE A 64 -7.99 -8.07 -2.43
CA ILE A 64 -7.88 -7.74 -1.00
C ILE A 64 -8.69 -8.73 -0.16
N VAL A 65 -8.22 -8.96 1.05
CA VAL A 65 -8.92 -9.72 2.09
C VAL A 65 -8.92 -8.93 3.39
N GLY A 66 -9.82 -9.29 4.30
CA GLY A 66 -9.94 -8.65 5.59
C GLY A 66 -10.88 -7.44 5.58
N GLY A 67 -10.67 -6.53 6.52
CA GLY A 67 -11.59 -5.46 6.87
C GLY A 67 -11.82 -5.39 8.38
N SER A 68 -12.30 -4.24 8.87
CA SER A 68 -12.55 -4.01 10.30
C SER A 68 -13.60 -4.95 10.90
N ASP A 69 -14.47 -5.50 10.05
CA ASP A 69 -15.54 -6.45 10.34
C ASP A 69 -15.08 -7.92 10.26
N THR A 70 -13.84 -8.16 9.83
CA THR A 70 -13.27 -9.51 9.72
C THR A 70 -12.36 -9.83 10.91
N VAL A 71 -12.05 -11.11 11.12
CA VAL A 71 -11.10 -11.57 12.16
C VAL A 71 -9.71 -10.95 12.02
N LEU A 72 -9.34 -10.48 10.82
CA LEU A 72 -8.06 -9.82 10.56
C LEU A 72 -8.05 -8.38 11.12
N GLY A 73 -9.21 -7.73 11.21
CA GLY A 73 -9.34 -6.33 11.68
C GLY A 73 -8.61 -5.29 10.81
N THR A 74 -8.09 -5.69 9.65
CA THR A 74 -7.30 -4.88 8.72
C THR A 74 -7.50 -5.36 7.29
N VAL A 75 -7.22 -4.51 6.31
CA VAL A 75 -7.27 -4.85 4.88
C VAL A 75 -5.87 -5.27 4.43
N VAL A 76 -5.77 -6.41 3.77
CA VAL A 76 -4.51 -7.02 3.32
C VAL A 76 -4.59 -7.36 1.84
N ILE A 77 -3.51 -7.14 1.09
CA ILE A 77 -3.39 -7.58 -0.29
C ILE A 77 -3.26 -9.11 -0.29
N HIS A 78 -4.24 -9.80 -0.86
CA HIS A 78 -4.19 -11.24 -1.04
C HIS A 78 -3.38 -11.63 -2.27
N GLU A 79 -3.56 -10.90 -3.37
CA GLU A 79 -2.96 -11.22 -4.65
C GLU A 79 -2.80 -9.95 -5.50
N VAL A 80 -1.74 -9.93 -6.30
CA VAL A 80 -1.46 -8.87 -7.28
C VAL A 80 -1.51 -9.52 -8.66
N TYR A 81 -2.48 -9.12 -9.48
CA TYR A 81 -2.68 -9.70 -10.80
C TYR A 81 -1.64 -9.14 -11.79
N PRO A 82 -0.93 -10.00 -12.55
CA PRO A 82 0.21 -9.62 -13.38
C PRO A 82 -0.13 -8.60 -14.48
N ASP A 83 -1.37 -8.56 -14.95
CA ASP A 83 -1.85 -7.62 -15.98
C ASP A 83 -2.38 -6.29 -15.41
N GLY A 84 -2.34 -6.13 -14.09
CA GLY A 84 -2.84 -4.96 -13.37
C GLY A 84 -1.83 -3.82 -13.27
N ALA A 85 -2.33 -2.60 -13.10
CA ALA A 85 -1.48 -1.42 -12.86
C ALA A 85 -0.55 -1.59 -11.64
N ALA A 86 -1.00 -2.26 -10.59
CA ALA A 86 -0.19 -2.52 -9.40
C ALA A 86 0.94 -3.53 -9.63
N ALA A 87 0.74 -4.54 -10.50
CA ALA A 87 1.81 -5.44 -10.90
C ALA A 87 2.85 -4.76 -11.77
N HIS A 88 2.40 -3.87 -12.67
CA HIS A 88 3.31 -3.05 -13.49
C HIS A 88 4.18 -2.12 -12.65
N ASP A 89 3.64 -1.59 -11.55
CA ASP A 89 4.40 -0.83 -10.56
C ASP A 89 5.35 -1.74 -9.73
N GLY A 90 4.88 -2.92 -9.33
CA GLY A 90 5.70 -3.96 -8.71
C GLY A 90 6.15 -3.68 -7.26
N ARG A 91 5.77 -2.52 -6.71
CA ARG A 91 6.04 -2.15 -5.31
C ARG A 91 5.15 -2.89 -4.32
N LEU A 92 3.87 -3.03 -4.64
CA LEU A 92 2.89 -3.73 -3.80
C LEU A 92 3.05 -5.25 -3.90
N LYS A 93 2.97 -5.94 -2.77
CA LYS A 93 3.07 -7.39 -2.71
C LYS A 93 1.92 -8.04 -1.92
N PRO A 94 1.60 -9.32 -2.20
CA PRO A 94 0.74 -10.10 -1.32
C PRO A 94 1.25 -10.09 0.12
N GLY A 95 0.36 -9.88 1.08
CA GLY A 95 0.67 -9.74 2.51
C GLY A 95 0.76 -8.29 3.00
N ASP A 96 0.92 -7.32 2.11
CA ASP A 96 0.96 -5.91 2.47
C ASP A 96 -0.39 -5.44 3.03
N GLN A 97 -0.34 -4.63 4.11
CA GLN A 97 -1.53 -4.04 4.69
C GLN A 97 -1.88 -2.76 3.94
N VAL A 98 -3.15 -2.61 3.57
CA VAL A 98 -3.69 -1.40 2.94
C VAL A 98 -4.34 -0.55 4.03
N LEU A 99 -3.79 0.64 4.25
CA LEU A 99 -4.26 1.56 5.27
C LEU A 99 -5.22 2.61 4.70
N GLU A 100 -4.92 3.09 3.50
CA GLU A 100 -5.71 4.13 2.84
C GLU A 100 -5.63 4.00 1.32
N VAL A 101 -6.72 4.32 0.63
CA VAL A 101 -6.79 4.42 -0.83
C VAL A 101 -7.38 5.77 -1.19
N ILE A 102 -6.61 6.60 -1.87
CA ILE A 102 -6.99 7.94 -2.31
C ILE A 102 -7.07 7.95 -3.84
N ILE A 103 -8.26 8.20 -4.37
CA ILE A 103 -8.45 8.45 -5.79
C ILE A 103 -8.19 9.94 -6.00
N LYS A 104 -7.16 10.29 -6.79
CA LYS A 104 -7.01 11.66 -7.24
C LYS A 104 -8.02 11.90 -8.35
N SER A 105 -8.80 12.96 -8.27
CA SER A 105 -9.60 13.44 -9.39
C SER A 105 -9.09 14.84 -9.71
N SER A 106 -8.74 15.10 -10.96
CA SER A 106 -8.46 16.47 -11.41
C SER A 106 -9.80 17.15 -11.55
N ALA A 107 -10.02 18.16 -10.72
CA ALA A 107 -11.13 19.09 -10.86
C ALA A 107 -10.84 20.15 -11.92
#